data_AF-A0A1H4JN15-F1
#
_entry.id   AF-A0A1H4JN15-F1
#
_cell.length_a   1.000
_cell.length_b   1.000
_cell.length_c   1.000
_cell.angle_alpha   90.00
_cell.angle_beta   90.00
_cell.angle_gamma   90.00
#
_symmetry.space_group_name_H-M   'P 1'
#
loop_
_entity.id
_entity.type
_entity.pdbx_description
1 polymer ?
#
loop_
_entity_poly.entity_id
_entity_poly.type
_entity_poly.pdbx_seq_one_letter_code
_entity_poly.pdbx_strand_id
1 'polypeptide(L)'
;MTFNSYLKKKEFDSKISLLENNIKNFIYDNEYEIDSKRVRNFVDWNHTVKDQKIVRMIYPNEQCSNDLKKIVRNFIQTEFNGFH
;
A
#
# COMPACT_ATOMS: atom_id res chain seq x y z
N MET A 1 -15.96 20.69 -0.08
CA MET A 1 -15.09 19.70 0.62
C MET A 1 -14.50 20.38 1.84
N THR A 2 -14.68 19.82 3.03
CA THR A 2 -14.14 20.36 4.30
C THR A 2 -12.64 20.13 4.42
N PHE A 3 -11.90 21.10 4.96
CA PHE A 3 -10.44 21.08 5.17
C PHE A 3 -9.94 19.78 5.85
N ASN A 4 -10.72 19.24 6.80
CA ASN A 4 -10.45 17.95 7.46
C ASN A 4 -10.41 16.75 6.50
N SER A 5 -11.19 16.76 5.42
CA SER A 5 -11.16 15.67 4.42
C SER A 5 -9.90 15.72 3.55
N TYR A 6 -9.36 16.92 3.32
CA TYR A 6 -8.13 17.12 2.55
C TYR A 6 -6.90 16.68 3.34
N LEU A 7 -6.80 17.05 4.62
CA LEU A 7 -5.71 16.60 5.50
C LEU A 7 -5.67 15.08 5.64
N LYS A 8 -6.83 14.45 5.89
CA LYS A 8 -6.95 12.99 5.98
C LYS A 8 -6.65 12.25 4.68
N LYS A 9 -6.69 12.94 3.54
CA LYS A 9 -6.27 12.39 2.23
C LYS A 9 -4.76 12.48 2.10
N LYS A 10 -4.17 13.65 2.35
CA LYS A 10 -2.71 13.85 2.34
C LYS A 10 -1.98 12.89 3.28
N GLU A 11 -2.45 12.72 4.51
CA GLU A 11 -1.85 11.77 5.45
C GLU A 11 -1.88 10.33 4.92
N PHE A 12 -2.96 9.96 4.23
CA PHE A 12 -3.08 8.62 3.64
C PHE A 12 -2.13 8.43 2.45
N ASP A 13 -2.07 9.41 1.54
CA ASP A 13 -1.12 9.40 0.42
C ASP A 13 0.34 9.31 0.92
N SER A 14 0.68 10.02 2.00
CA SER A 14 2.01 9.92 2.62
C SER A 14 2.29 8.54 3.21
N LYS A 15 1.31 7.90 3.86
CA LYS A 15 1.47 6.54 4.38
C LYS A 15 1.66 5.51 3.27
N ILE A 16 0.90 5.62 2.17
CA ILE A 16 1.09 4.75 1.00
C ILE A 16 2.48 4.96 0.41
N SER A 17 2.93 6.21 0.26
CA SER A 17 4.27 6.51 -0.28
C SER A 17 5.38 5.93 0.60
N LEU A 18 5.24 6.00 1.93
CA LEU A 18 6.19 5.41 2.87
C LEU A 18 6.21 3.87 2.76
N LEU A 19 5.03 3.25 2.72
CA LEU A 19 4.87 1.81 2.54
C LEU A 19 5.56 1.33 1.24
N GLU A 20 5.30 2.01 0.12
CA GLU A 20 5.94 1.67 -1.15
C GLU A 20 7.46 1.81 -1.11
N ASN A 21 7.97 2.83 -0.40
CA ASN A 21 9.40 3.02 -0.24
C ASN A 21 10.03 1.90 0.62
N ASN A 22 9.36 1.48 1.69
CA ASN A 22 9.80 0.39 2.54
C ASN A 22 9.85 -0.94 1.77
N ILE A 23 8.84 -1.22 0.94
CA ILE A 23 8.80 -2.39 0.06
C ILE A 23 9.95 -2.32 -0.96
N LYS A 24 10.18 -1.17 -1.60
CA LYS A 24 11.29 -0.97 -2.54
C LYS A 24 12.65 -1.22 -1.89
N ASN A 25 12.87 -0.66 -0.71
CA ASN A 25 14.11 -0.84 0.04
C ASN A 25 14.32 -2.31 0.40
N PHE A 26 13.28 -3.00 0.89
CA PHE A 26 13.37 -4.43 1.22
C PHE A 26 13.73 -5.29 0.00
N ILE A 27 13.09 -5.04 -1.15
CA ILE A 27 13.37 -5.76 -2.40
C ILE A 27 14.82 -5.52 -2.86
N TYR A 28 15.30 -4.27 -2.76
CA TYR A 28 16.66 -3.91 -3.11
C TYR A 28 17.69 -4.59 -2.20
N ASP A 29 17.46 -4.57 -0.89
CA ASP A 29 18.36 -5.16 0.12
C ASP A 29 18.44 -6.70 0.01
N ASN A 30 17.36 -7.34 -0.44
CA ASN A 30 17.25 -8.80 -0.57
C ASN A 30 17.52 -9.30 -2.01
N GLU A 31 18.03 -8.46 -2.91
CA GLU A 31 18.36 -8.82 -4.30
C GLU A 31 17.20 -9.50 -5.06
N TYR A 32 15.94 -9.10 -4.81
CA TYR A 32 14.78 -9.54 -5.59
C TYR A 32 14.79 -8.84 -6.97
N GLU A 33 15.72 -9.22 -7.84
CA GLU A 33 16.05 -8.51 -9.09
C GLU A 33 15.00 -8.60 -10.20
N ILE A 34 14.01 -9.51 -10.12
CA ILE A 34 13.35 -10.01 -11.35
C ILE A 34 11.96 -9.42 -11.65
N ASP A 35 11.20 -8.91 -10.68
CA ASP A 35 9.85 -8.34 -10.93
C ASP A 35 9.73 -6.84 -10.65
N SER A 36 10.65 -6.24 -9.89
CA SER A 36 10.51 -4.86 -9.40
C SER A 36 10.66 -3.78 -10.48
N LYS A 37 11.35 -4.08 -11.59
CA LYS A 37 11.54 -3.14 -12.70
C LYS A 37 10.29 -2.97 -13.59
N ARG A 38 9.36 -3.94 -13.57
CA ARG A 38 8.11 -3.89 -14.35
C ARG A 38 6.94 -3.33 -13.56
N VAL A 39 6.99 -3.44 -12.23
CA VAL A 39 5.92 -3.02 -11.35
C VAL A 39 6.10 -1.53 -11.02
N ARG A 40 5.21 -0.69 -11.54
CA ARG A 40 5.25 0.76 -11.31
C ARG A 40 4.94 1.10 -9.85
N ASN A 41 3.93 0.42 -9.30
CA ASN A 41 3.45 0.55 -7.93
C ASN A 41 3.29 -0.84 -7.33
N PHE A 42 3.74 -1.04 -6.09
CA PHE A 42 3.66 -2.35 -5.42
C PHE A 42 2.32 -2.58 -4.75
N VAL A 43 1.60 -1.48 -4.49
CA VAL A 43 0.40 -1.44 -3.68
C VAL A 43 -0.70 -0.77 -4.48
N ASP A 44 -1.88 -1.38 -4.48
CA ASP A 44 -3.12 -0.74 -4.90
C ASP A 44 -3.99 -0.51 -3.67
N TRP A 45 -4.82 0.52 -3.76
CA TRP A 45 -5.81 0.80 -2.73
C TRP A 45 -7.12 1.26 -3.35
N ASN A 46 -8.21 0.88 -2.69
CA ASN A 46 -9.53 1.34 -3.03
C ASN A 46 -10.26 1.80 -1.76
N HIS A 47 -11.34 2.54 -1.92
CA HIS A 47 -12.21 2.89 -0.82
C HIS A 47 -13.61 2.32 -1.05
N THR A 48 -14.21 1.84 0.02
CA THR A 48 -15.61 1.42 0.04
C THR A 48 -16.34 2.17 1.15
N VAL A 49 -17.64 2.33 1.01
CA VAL A 49 -18.49 2.92 2.04
C VAL A 49 -19.23 1.79 2.73
N LYS A 50 -18.95 1.60 4.02
CA LYS A 50 -19.60 0.60 4.88
C LYS A 50 -20.16 1.31 6.10
N ASP A 51 -21.45 1.13 6.39
CA ASP A 51 -22.13 1.77 7.53
C ASP A 51 -21.90 3.30 7.60
N GLN A 52 -22.00 3.97 6.45
CA GLN A 52 -21.74 5.42 6.28
C GLN A 52 -20.31 5.87 6.62
N LYS A 53 -19.36 4.94 6.81
CA LYS A 53 -17.93 5.22 7.00
C LYS A 53 -17.14 4.86 5.74
N ILE A 54 -16.17 5.70 5.40
CA ILE A 54 -15.21 5.41 4.34
C ILE A 54 -14.16 4.44 4.88
N VAL A 55 -14.16 3.22 4.39
CA VAL A 55 -13.16 2.20 4.68
C VAL A 55 -12.19 2.13 3.52
N ARG A 56 -10.90 2.28 3.80
CA ARG A 56 -9.84 2.17 2.80
C ARG A 56 -9.25 0.77 2.85
N MET A 57 -9.28 0.07 1.73
CA MET A 57 -8.70 -1.26 1.57
C MET A 57 -7.43 -1.13 0.77
N ILE A 58 -6.35 -1.72 1.29
CA ILE A 58 -5.02 -1.70 0.67
C ILE A 58 -4.64 -3.14 0.39
N TYR A 59 -4.13 -3.40 -0.81
CA TYR A 59 -3.78 -4.73 -1.26
C TYR A 59 -2.58 -4.70 -2.20
N PRO A 60 -1.86 -5.81 -2.38
CA PRO A 60 -0.78 -5.87 -3.36
C PRO A 60 -1.29 -5.60 -4.76
N ASN A 61 -0.48 -4.89 -5.55
CA ASN A 61 -0.77 -4.65 -6.95
C ASN A 61 -0.86 -5.98 -7.72
N GLU A 62 -1.80 -6.07 -8.66
CA GLU A 62 -2.04 -7.29 -9.43
C GLU A 62 -0.85 -7.69 -10.31
N GLN A 63 -0.05 -6.71 -10.74
CA GLN A 63 1.16 -6.90 -11.56
C GLN A 63 2.33 -7.48 -10.76
N CYS A 64 2.28 -7.48 -9.43
CA CYS A 64 3.26 -8.17 -8.60
C CYS A 64 3.18 -9.69 -8.82
N SER A 65 4.33 -10.34 -8.94
CA SER A 65 4.43 -11.80 -8.87
C SER A 65 3.95 -12.33 -7.53
N ASN A 66 3.61 -13.62 -7.46
CA ASN A 66 3.00 -14.21 -6.26
C ASN A 66 3.87 -14.05 -5.00
N ASP A 67 5.20 -14.13 -5.14
CA ASP A 67 6.11 -13.93 -4.01
C ASP A 67 6.19 -12.47 -3.57
N LEU A 68 6.22 -11.51 -4.52
CA LEU A 68 6.07 -10.10 -4.19
C LEU A 68 4.73 -9.82 -3.52
N LYS A 69 3.62 -10.42 -3.98
CA LYS A 69 2.30 -10.26 -3.35
C LYS A 69 2.31 -10.70 -1.88
N LYS A 70 3.05 -11.77 -1.53
CA LYS A 70 3.21 -12.20 -0.13
C LYS A 70 3.99 -11.17 0.68
N ILE A 71 5.11 -10.67 0.16
CA ILE A 71 5.93 -9.64 0.82
C ILE A 71 5.10 -8.39 1.06
N VAL A 72 4.45 -7.88 0.01
CA VAL A 72 3.61 -6.67 0.07
C VAL A 72 2.45 -6.87 1.06
N ARG A 73 1.79 -8.04 1.09
CA ARG A 73 0.75 -8.33 2.11
C ARG A 73 1.29 -8.22 3.52
N ASN A 74 2.48 -8.74 3.78
CA ASN A 74 3.10 -8.65 5.10
C ASN A 74 3.36 -7.19 5.49
N PHE A 75 3.88 -6.37 4.58
CA PHE A 75 4.08 -4.95 4.82
C PHE A 75 2.75 -4.21 5.07
N ILE A 76 1.72 -4.48 4.27
CA ILE A 76 0.39 -3.90 4.48
C ILE A 76 -0.17 -4.30 5.84
N GLN A 77 -0.07 -5.57 6.23
CA GLN A 77 -0.52 -6.03 7.54
C GLN A 77 0.26 -5.35 8.65
N THR A 78 1.58 -5.26 8.57
CA THR A 78 2.40 -4.60 9.62
C THR A 78 2.06 -3.11 9.77
N GLU A 79 1.93 -2.38 8.67
CA GLU A 79 1.73 -0.91 8.68
C GLU A 79 0.25 -0.50 8.87
N PHE A 80 -0.69 -1.35 8.46
CA PHE A 80 -2.13 -1.04 8.42
C PHE A 80 -3.04 -1.99 9.22
N ASN A 81 -2.52 -2.99 9.96
CA ASN A 81 -3.33 -3.83 10.88
C ASN A 81 -4.02 -3.05 12.03
N GLY A 82 -3.92 -1.72 12.08
CA GLY A 82 -4.67 -0.86 12.99
C GLY A 82 -5.90 -0.17 12.38
N PHE A 83 -6.20 -0.34 11.09
CA PHE A 83 -7.41 0.23 10.47
C PHE A 83 -8.57 -0.79 10.47
N HIS A 84 -9.07 -1.13 11.67
CA HIS A 84 -10.34 -1.83 11.82
C HIS A 84 -11.40 -0.89 12.40
#